data_AF-A0A8H4INF9-F1
#
_entry.id   AF-A0A8H4INF9-F1
#
_cell.length_a   1.000
_cell.length_b   1.000
_cell.length_c   1.000
_cell.angle_alpha   90.00
_cell.angle_beta   90.00
_cell.angle_gamma   90.00
#
_symmetry.space_group_name_H-M   'P 1'
#
loop_
_entity.id
_entity.type
_entity.pdbx_description
1 polymer ?
#
loop_
_entity_poly.entity_id
_entity_poly.type
_entity_poly.pdbx_seq_one_letter_code
_entity_poly.pdbx_strand_id
1 'polypeptide(L)'
;MSELRLSTEGRSNALQVLFRNDKPFDTSKQGCPCCCHVLSAPDGTIVHRALAAYEVSVDIAAGRPYPKQSLVHLWVPAASYYLLRLKQTHRDIVPFLKDYFRHELKCDYIGPKSLLIIRNPTRFDNALSEAIAKVLKLHVRRLPDTYTKALDGSLKEALRVVQYPSVYEGDPADFESGETIPINATRRTPDVGVFYLGPGGSMGVPILVVEVGTGDKAAELENLAKWYLDIGKGVTKVIIAVAVSDQIRMMRYKVHSGDRTEGSAEIGDETNVVRGGVGFQLKDLFSEGVLRAAQSLGYTQIMSMEWKIEFREIAEVLKM
;
A
#
# COMPACT_ATOMS: atom_id res chain seq x y z
N MET A 1 24.56 10.85 24.27
CA MET A 1 23.42 11.61 23.71
C MET A 1 23.96 12.86 23.07
N SER A 2 24.23 12.83 21.78
CA SER A 2 24.77 13.95 21.00
C SER A 2 23.66 14.47 20.07
N GLU A 3 23.16 15.67 20.34
CA GLU A 3 22.26 16.39 19.44
C GLU A 3 22.99 16.71 18.14
N LEU A 4 22.64 16.01 17.06
CA LEU A 4 23.02 16.40 15.71
C LEU A 4 22.15 17.59 15.28
N ARG A 5 22.55 18.79 15.71
CA ARG A 5 22.10 20.05 15.11
C ARG A 5 22.71 20.16 13.71
N LEU A 6 21.98 19.72 12.71
CA LEU A 6 22.27 20.07 11.31
C LEU A 6 22.07 21.58 11.18
N SER A 7 23.18 22.32 11.11
CA SER A 7 23.18 23.75 10.87
C SER A 7 22.46 24.04 9.55
N THR A 8 21.68 25.12 9.54
CA THR A 8 20.95 25.64 8.39
C THR A 8 21.85 25.92 7.18
N GLU A 9 23.15 26.14 7.40
CA GLU A 9 24.14 26.38 6.34
C GLU A 9 24.60 25.10 5.63
N GLY A 10 24.58 23.95 6.30
CA GLY A 10 24.84 22.64 5.66
C GLY A 10 23.73 22.20 4.68
N ARG A 11 22.56 22.86 4.73
CA ARG A 11 21.45 22.61 3.80
C ARG A 11 21.72 23.15 2.39
N SER A 12 22.61 24.14 2.25
CA SER A 12 22.76 24.89 0.99
C SER A 12 23.74 24.27 -0.01
N ASN A 13 24.79 23.57 0.44
CA ASN A 13 25.87 23.16 -0.45
C ASN A 13 25.63 21.84 -1.21
N ALA A 14 24.79 20.94 -0.69
CA ALA A 14 24.35 19.76 -1.43
C ALA A 14 23.25 20.09 -2.47
N LEU A 15 22.60 21.25 -2.34
CA LEU A 15 21.52 21.71 -3.23
C LEU A 15 22.03 22.42 -4.49
N GLN A 16 23.18 23.08 -4.44
CA GLN A 16 23.73 23.82 -5.59
C GLN A 16 24.28 22.92 -6.71
N VAL A 17 24.57 21.64 -6.43
CA VAL A 17 25.20 20.74 -7.42
C VAL A 17 24.17 20.15 -8.39
N LEU A 18 22.88 20.12 -8.06
CA LEU A 18 21.84 19.52 -8.92
C LEU A 18 20.97 20.55 -9.67
N PHE A 19 20.90 21.81 -9.23
CA PHE A 19 20.00 22.80 -9.83
C PHE A 19 20.62 24.21 -9.80
N ARG A 20 21.45 24.55 -10.80
CA ARG A 20 21.87 25.93 -11.04
C ARG A 20 20.72 26.73 -11.64
N ASN A 21 20.24 27.74 -10.94
CA ASN A 21 19.59 28.91 -11.52
C ASN A 21 19.86 30.13 -10.62
N ASP A 22 20.85 30.94 -11.00
CA ASP A 22 21.43 32.03 -10.21
C ASP A 22 20.62 33.34 -10.26
N LYS A 23 19.30 33.33 -9.97
CA LYS A 23 18.55 34.58 -9.77
C LYS A 23 17.47 34.50 -8.68
N PRO A 24 17.39 35.48 -7.75
CA PRO A 24 16.30 35.57 -6.78
C PRO A 24 14.98 35.96 -7.45
N PHE A 25 13.87 35.39 -6.97
CA PHE A 25 12.53 35.52 -7.53
C PHE A 25 11.82 36.78 -7.00
N ASP A 26 11.27 37.59 -7.89
CA ASP A 26 10.48 38.80 -7.59
C ASP A 26 8.99 38.45 -7.48
N THR A 27 8.38 38.67 -6.32
CA THR A 27 6.99 38.28 -6.00
C THR A 27 5.93 39.28 -6.47
N SER A 28 6.30 40.33 -7.20
CA SER A 28 5.42 41.46 -7.54
C SER A 28 4.51 41.28 -8.77
N LYS A 29 4.55 40.15 -9.48
CA LYS A 29 3.77 39.95 -10.73
C LYS A 29 2.77 38.80 -10.64
N GLN A 30 1.60 39.07 -10.08
CA GLN A 30 0.39 38.26 -10.31
C GLN A 30 -0.25 38.69 -11.64
N GLY A 31 -0.49 37.75 -12.56
CA GLY A 31 -1.14 38.07 -13.83
C GLY A 31 -1.68 36.87 -14.61
N CYS A 32 -3.02 36.84 -14.72
CA CYS A 32 -3.87 36.27 -15.78
C CYS A 32 -4.09 34.73 -15.87
N PRO A 33 -5.33 34.22 -15.69
CA PRO A 33 -5.65 32.78 -15.75
C PRO A 33 -5.92 32.20 -17.15
N CYS A 34 -5.87 32.97 -18.23
CA CYS A 34 -6.36 32.53 -19.56
C CYS A 34 -5.30 32.23 -20.62
N CYS A 35 -4.00 32.22 -20.27
CA CYS A 35 -2.90 32.05 -21.23
C CYS A 35 -2.13 30.74 -21.03
N CYS A 36 -2.83 29.62 -20.87
CA CYS A 36 -2.26 28.28 -20.60
C CYS A 36 -1.59 27.58 -21.79
N HIS A 37 -1.30 28.27 -22.90
CA HIS A 37 -0.90 27.63 -24.16
C HIS A 37 0.34 28.25 -24.81
N VAL A 38 1.44 28.36 -24.07
CA VAL A 38 2.82 28.25 -24.57
C VAL A 38 3.64 27.82 -23.36
N LEU A 39 4.31 26.65 -23.37
CA LEU A 39 5.21 26.24 -22.28
C LEU A 39 6.49 27.09 -22.30
N SER A 40 6.33 28.35 -21.89
CA SER A 40 7.39 29.29 -21.57
C SER A 40 7.66 29.13 -20.06
N ALA A 41 8.69 28.35 -19.73
CA ALA A 41 9.14 27.91 -18.39
C ALA A 41 8.25 26.88 -17.65
N PRO A 42 8.48 25.56 -17.83
CA PRO A 42 7.78 24.51 -17.09
C PRO A 42 8.37 24.12 -15.72
N ASP A 43 9.57 24.57 -15.33
CA ASP A 43 10.39 23.74 -14.42
C ASP A 43 10.26 24.03 -12.92
N GLY A 44 9.99 25.29 -12.52
CA GLY A 44 9.99 25.67 -11.11
C GLY A 44 8.90 24.95 -10.30
N THR A 45 7.64 25.10 -10.69
CA THR A 45 6.50 24.57 -9.93
C THR A 45 6.51 23.04 -9.84
N ILE A 46 6.88 22.35 -10.92
CA ILE A 46 6.96 20.87 -10.95
C ILE A 46 8.03 20.40 -9.96
N VAL A 47 9.21 21.01 -9.97
CA VAL A 47 10.31 20.69 -9.03
C VAL A 47 9.92 21.08 -7.61
N HIS A 48 9.32 22.24 -7.38
CA HIS A 48 8.88 22.68 -6.06
C HIS A 48 7.86 21.73 -5.43
N ARG A 49 6.89 21.22 -6.20
CA ARG A 49 5.91 20.23 -5.70
C ARG A 49 6.57 18.89 -5.35
N ALA A 50 7.53 18.44 -6.15
CA ALA A 50 8.31 17.23 -5.86
C ALA A 50 9.14 17.40 -4.58
N LEU A 51 9.80 18.54 -4.42
CA LEU A 51 10.61 18.86 -3.24
C LEU A 51 9.75 19.00 -1.98
N ALA A 52 8.59 19.68 -2.06
CA ALA A 52 7.68 19.79 -0.93
C ALA A 52 7.19 18.40 -0.46
N ALA A 53 6.84 17.50 -1.39
CA ALA A 53 6.47 16.13 -1.05
C ALA A 53 7.63 15.33 -0.44
N TYR A 54 8.86 15.55 -0.93
CA TYR A 54 10.06 14.95 -0.37
C TYR A 54 10.33 15.44 1.06
N GLU A 55 10.25 16.75 1.31
CA GLU A 55 10.43 17.35 2.63
C GLU A 55 9.41 16.83 3.65
N VAL A 56 8.13 16.75 3.26
CA VAL A 56 7.09 16.14 4.10
C VAL A 56 7.43 14.68 4.43
N SER A 57 7.90 13.91 3.44
CA SER A 57 8.31 12.51 3.66
C SER A 57 9.49 12.41 4.64
N VAL A 58 10.47 13.32 4.55
CA VAL A 58 11.62 13.41 5.46
C VAL A 58 11.20 13.81 6.87
N ASP A 59 10.28 14.77 7.00
CA ASP A 59 9.83 15.25 8.29
C ASP A 59 9.05 14.16 9.05
N ILE A 60 8.22 13.37 8.35
CA ILE A 60 7.58 12.18 8.91
C ILE A 60 8.63 11.14 9.33
N ALA A 61 9.60 10.83 8.46
CA ALA A 61 10.67 9.87 8.77
C ALA A 61 11.49 10.28 10.00
N ALA A 62 11.74 11.57 10.15
CA ALA A 62 12.48 12.14 11.27
C ALA A 62 11.64 12.26 12.56
N GLY A 63 10.36 11.86 12.54
CA GLY A 63 9.45 11.97 13.69
C GLY A 63 9.25 13.41 14.15
N ARG A 64 9.41 14.38 13.24
CA ARG A 64 9.14 15.79 13.56
C ARG A 64 7.65 15.95 13.85
N PRO A 65 7.26 16.91 14.70
CA PRO A 65 5.87 17.16 15.01
C PRO A 65 5.12 17.57 13.75
N TYR A 66 4.53 16.59 13.08
CA TYR A 66 3.53 16.78 12.04
C TYR A 66 2.17 16.85 12.74
N PRO A 67 1.17 17.58 12.19
CA PRO A 67 -0.21 17.50 12.69
C PRO A 67 -0.64 16.05 12.91
N LYS A 68 -1.52 15.78 13.89
CA LYS A 68 -2.06 14.44 14.21
C LYS A 68 -2.98 13.88 13.11
N GLN A 69 -2.64 14.09 11.85
CA GLN A 69 -3.30 13.54 10.68
C GLN A 69 -2.58 12.23 10.31
N SER A 70 -3.35 11.17 10.10
CA SER A 70 -2.82 9.90 9.60
C SER A 70 -2.60 9.93 8.10
N LEU A 71 -3.27 10.85 7.37
CA LEU A 71 -3.12 11.06 5.93
C LEU A 71 -2.73 12.50 5.61
N VAL A 72 -1.62 12.67 4.88
CA VAL A 72 -1.14 13.96 4.40
C VAL A 72 -1.43 14.08 2.91
N HIS A 73 -2.38 14.94 2.57
CA HIS A 73 -2.85 15.16 1.21
C HIS A 73 -2.04 16.26 0.52
N LEU A 74 -1.35 15.91 -0.56
CA LEU A 74 -0.53 16.83 -1.34
C LEU A 74 -0.96 16.79 -2.81
N TRP A 75 -1.25 17.96 -3.37
CA TRP A 75 -1.40 18.07 -4.82
C TRP A 75 -0.03 17.95 -5.50
N VAL A 76 0.19 16.86 -6.23
CA VAL A 76 1.44 16.49 -6.89
C VAL A 76 1.13 16.02 -8.31
N PRO A 77 1.43 16.84 -9.33
CA PRO A 77 1.32 16.44 -10.74
C PRO A 77 2.17 15.20 -11.04
N ALA A 78 1.80 14.45 -12.08
CA ALA A 78 2.46 13.18 -12.38
C ALA A 78 3.97 13.32 -12.66
N ALA A 79 4.36 14.40 -13.34
CA ALA A 79 5.77 14.76 -13.53
C ALA A 79 6.50 15.03 -12.19
N SER A 80 5.86 15.74 -11.26
CA SER A 80 6.41 15.98 -9.91
C SER A 80 6.51 14.69 -9.11
N TYR A 81 5.54 13.78 -9.24
CA TYR A 81 5.58 12.48 -8.58
C TYR A 81 6.76 11.64 -9.10
N TYR A 82 7.00 11.63 -10.41
CA TYR A 82 8.18 10.98 -10.99
C TYR A 82 9.49 11.55 -10.43
N LEU A 83 9.63 12.88 -10.37
CA LEU A 83 10.81 13.53 -9.78
C LEU A 83 10.96 13.21 -8.28
N LEU A 84 9.87 13.15 -7.53
CA LEU A 84 9.89 12.71 -6.12
C LEU A 84 10.46 11.29 -6.01
N ARG A 85 9.98 10.36 -6.84
CA ARG A 85 10.47 8.96 -6.84
C ARG A 85 11.95 8.89 -7.16
N LEU A 86 12.42 9.62 -8.20
CA LEU A 86 13.84 9.71 -8.53
C LEU A 86 14.66 10.27 -7.36
N LYS A 87 14.15 11.31 -6.70
CA LYS A 87 14.81 11.93 -5.55
C LYS A 87 14.91 10.97 -4.37
N GLN A 88 13.90 10.13 -4.13
CA GLN A 88 13.86 9.10 -3.08
C GLN A 88 14.75 7.89 -3.35
N THR A 89 15.17 7.67 -4.61
CA THR A 89 16.08 6.59 -5.00
C THR A 89 17.50 7.07 -5.30
N HIS A 90 17.76 8.38 -5.20
CA HIS A 90 19.05 8.98 -5.49
C HIS A 90 20.15 8.39 -4.58
N ARG A 91 21.34 8.19 -5.15
CA ARG A 91 22.47 7.54 -4.44
C ARG A 91 22.97 8.30 -3.22
N ASP A 92 22.81 9.63 -3.21
CA ASP A 92 23.34 10.53 -2.17
C ASP A 92 22.38 10.76 -0.99
N ILE A 93 21.28 10.01 -0.90
CA ILE A 93 20.35 10.09 0.24
C ILE A 93 21.01 9.47 1.48
N VAL A 94 20.77 10.09 2.64
CA VAL A 94 21.21 9.57 3.94
C VAL A 94 20.68 8.14 4.14
N PRO A 95 21.51 7.17 4.57
CA PRO A 95 21.11 5.75 4.63
C PRO A 95 19.78 5.48 5.33
N PHE A 96 19.52 6.10 6.49
CA PHE A 96 18.26 5.89 7.21
C PHE A 96 17.03 6.34 6.42
N LEU A 97 17.13 7.44 5.66
CA LEU A 97 16.03 7.90 4.80
C LEU A 97 15.84 6.97 3.61
N LYS A 98 16.92 6.42 3.07
CA LYS A 98 16.86 5.44 1.99
C LYS A 98 16.13 4.17 2.43
N ASP A 99 16.44 3.69 3.64
CA ASP A 99 15.76 2.54 4.23
C ASP A 99 14.28 2.85 4.49
N TYR A 100 13.98 4.01 5.09
CA TYR A 100 12.62 4.48 5.30
C TYR A 100 11.83 4.58 3.98
N PHE A 101 12.36 5.24 2.95
CA PHE A 101 11.67 5.36 1.65
C PHE A 101 11.45 4.02 0.95
N ARG A 102 12.32 3.05 1.19
CA ARG A 102 12.22 1.72 0.57
C ARG A 102 11.28 0.78 1.32
N HIS A 103 11.22 0.89 2.64
CA HIS A 103 10.60 -0.13 3.49
C HIS A 103 9.47 0.37 4.38
N GLU A 104 9.36 1.68 4.60
CA GLU A 104 8.44 2.24 5.60
C GLU A 104 7.53 3.35 5.04
N LEU A 105 7.95 4.09 4.03
CA LEU A 105 7.14 5.14 3.41
C LEU A 105 5.95 4.50 2.69
N LYS A 106 4.76 4.70 3.25
CA LYS A 106 3.50 4.29 2.63
C LYS A 106 2.88 5.51 1.95
N CYS A 107 2.65 5.43 0.65
CA CYS A 107 1.97 6.49 -0.07
C CYS A 107 1.04 5.95 -1.16
N ASP A 108 -0.08 6.64 -1.32
CA ASP A 108 -1.04 6.42 -2.40
C ASP A 108 -0.96 7.59 -3.37
N TYR A 109 -0.95 7.31 -4.66
CA TYR A 109 -0.99 8.32 -5.71
C TYR A 109 -2.27 8.12 -6.52
N ILE A 110 -3.16 9.11 -6.51
CA ILE A 110 -4.40 9.12 -7.30
C ILE A 110 -4.13 9.96 -8.54
N GLY A 111 -3.63 9.32 -9.58
CA GLY A 111 -3.10 9.98 -10.77
C GLY A 111 -4.10 10.87 -11.52
N PRO A 112 -5.35 10.44 -11.76
CA PRO A 112 -6.37 11.31 -12.38
C PRO A 112 -6.65 12.60 -11.59
N LYS A 113 -6.37 12.61 -10.28
CA LYS A 113 -6.55 13.78 -9.40
C LYS A 113 -5.23 14.51 -9.10
N SER A 114 -4.10 14.03 -9.60
CA SER A 114 -2.76 14.52 -9.23
C SER A 114 -2.60 14.65 -7.71
N LEU A 115 -3.05 13.63 -6.96
CA LEU A 115 -3.10 13.67 -5.51
C LEU A 115 -2.17 12.60 -4.94
N LEU A 116 -1.15 13.03 -4.20
CA LEU A 116 -0.30 12.17 -3.39
C LEU A 116 -0.82 12.20 -1.96
N ILE A 117 -1.08 11.03 -1.40
CA ILE A 117 -1.45 10.83 -0.01
C ILE A 117 -0.28 10.13 0.67
N ILE A 118 0.44 10.84 1.52
CA ILE A 118 1.50 10.26 2.34
C ILE A 118 0.86 9.79 3.64
N ARG A 119 1.00 8.50 3.98
CA ARG A 119 0.49 7.98 5.25
C ARG A 119 1.51 8.32 6.34
N ASN A 120 1.01 8.78 7.48
CA ASN A 120 1.78 9.08 8.68
C ASN A 120 1.36 8.10 9.79
N PRO A 121 1.67 6.79 9.65
CA PRO A 121 1.24 5.78 10.59
C PRO A 121 1.92 5.97 11.95
N THR A 122 1.20 5.66 13.02
CA THR A 122 1.80 5.57 14.34
C THR A 122 2.74 4.35 14.42
N ARG A 123 3.63 4.32 15.43
CA ARG A 123 4.44 3.12 15.71
C ARG A 123 3.57 1.88 15.93
N PHE A 124 2.41 2.06 16.57
CA PHE A 124 1.47 1.00 16.81
C PHE A 124 0.88 0.46 15.51
N ASP A 125 0.55 1.32 14.54
CA ASP A 125 0.02 0.92 13.24
C ASP A 125 1.03 0.05 12.47
N ASN A 126 2.30 0.46 12.46
CA ASN A 126 3.36 -0.31 11.81
C ASN A 126 3.57 -1.67 12.49
N ALA A 127 3.59 -1.71 13.82
CA ALA A 127 3.71 -2.96 14.58
C ALA A 127 2.53 -3.90 14.31
N LEU A 128 1.31 -3.35 14.25
CA LEU A 128 0.09 -4.09 13.95
C LEU A 128 0.10 -4.66 12.53
N SER A 129 0.47 -3.86 11.52
CA SER A 129 0.64 -4.32 10.13
C SER A 129 1.67 -5.46 10.04
N GLU A 130 2.80 -5.33 10.75
CA GLU A 130 3.84 -6.36 10.79
C GLU A 130 3.36 -7.65 11.46
N ALA A 131 2.65 -7.54 12.58
CA ALA A 131 2.09 -8.68 13.29
C ALA A 131 1.09 -9.44 12.40
N ILE A 132 0.20 -8.73 11.72
CA ILE A 132 -0.74 -9.32 10.74
C ILE A 132 0.02 -10.03 9.61
N ALA A 133 1.05 -9.40 9.05
CA ALA A 133 1.86 -10.03 8.00
C ALA A 133 2.54 -11.31 8.49
N LYS A 134 3.04 -11.33 9.73
CA LYS A 134 3.63 -12.52 10.37
C LYS A 134 2.58 -13.63 10.55
N VAL A 135 1.38 -13.31 11.04
CA VAL A 135 0.25 -14.26 11.16
C VAL A 135 -0.10 -14.87 9.81
N LEU A 136 -0.25 -14.06 8.76
CA LEU A 136 -0.52 -14.56 7.40
C LEU A 136 0.62 -15.45 6.87
N LYS A 137 1.88 -15.09 7.13
CA LYS A 137 3.04 -15.93 6.77
C LYS A 137 3.01 -17.27 7.51
N LEU A 138 2.55 -17.31 8.77
CA LEU A 138 2.38 -18.55 9.53
C LEU A 138 1.27 -19.42 8.92
N HIS A 139 0.14 -18.82 8.51
CA HIS A 139 -0.92 -19.54 7.80
C HIS A 139 -0.43 -20.16 6.49
N VAL A 140 0.30 -19.40 5.67
CA VAL A 140 0.94 -19.95 4.47
C VAL A 140 1.91 -21.08 4.83
N ARG A 141 2.74 -20.91 5.86
CA ARG A 141 3.73 -21.93 6.27
C ARG A 141 3.08 -23.25 6.75
N ARG A 142 1.89 -23.17 7.33
CA ARG A 142 1.09 -24.31 7.81
C ARG A 142 0.40 -25.09 6.67
N LEU A 143 0.39 -24.55 5.45
CA LEU A 143 -0.08 -25.31 4.29
C LEU A 143 0.85 -26.52 4.07
N PRO A 144 0.28 -27.67 3.67
CA PRO A 144 1.07 -28.86 3.37
C PRO A 144 1.94 -28.63 2.12
N ASP A 145 3.14 -29.23 2.10
CA ASP A 145 4.11 -29.16 0.98
C ASP A 145 3.71 -30.07 -0.19
N THR A 146 2.42 -30.34 -0.37
CA THR A 146 1.95 -31.26 -1.41
C THR A 146 2.14 -30.63 -2.79
N TYR A 147 3.07 -31.16 -3.58
CA TYR A 147 3.30 -30.75 -4.95
C TYR A 147 2.07 -31.06 -5.81
N THR A 148 1.67 -30.10 -6.64
CA THR A 148 0.47 -30.18 -7.46
C THR A 148 0.85 -29.92 -8.92
N LYS A 149 0.72 -30.93 -9.79
CA LYS A 149 0.99 -30.77 -11.24
C LYS A 149 0.14 -29.68 -11.89
N ALA A 150 -1.09 -29.48 -11.42
CA ALA A 150 -1.96 -28.43 -11.97
C ALA A 150 -1.60 -27.01 -11.52
N LEU A 151 -0.82 -26.87 -10.45
CA LEU A 151 -0.27 -25.58 -10.01
C LEU A 151 1.17 -25.38 -10.48
N ASP A 152 1.73 -26.40 -11.15
CA ASP A 152 3.16 -26.53 -11.44
C ASP A 152 4.05 -26.27 -10.19
N GLY A 153 3.60 -26.75 -9.03
CA GLY A 153 4.22 -26.41 -7.75
C GLY A 153 3.36 -26.77 -6.54
N SER A 154 3.86 -26.46 -5.34
CA SER A 154 3.02 -26.50 -4.13
C SER A 154 2.25 -25.20 -3.94
N LEU A 155 1.04 -25.26 -3.36
CA LEU A 155 0.24 -24.05 -3.07
C LEU A 155 0.97 -23.09 -2.12
N LYS A 156 1.74 -23.63 -1.17
CA LYS A 156 2.59 -22.88 -0.26
C LYS A 156 3.65 -22.08 -1.01
N GLU A 157 4.27 -22.67 -2.04
CA GLU A 157 5.21 -21.97 -2.92
C GLU A 157 4.52 -21.04 -3.92
N ALA A 158 3.24 -21.22 -4.22
CA ALA A 158 2.50 -20.28 -5.07
C ALA A 158 2.05 -19.02 -4.31
N LEU A 159 1.90 -19.08 -2.98
CA LEU A 159 1.43 -17.96 -2.17
C LEU A 159 2.58 -17.09 -1.64
N ARG A 160 2.43 -15.76 -1.76
CA ARG A 160 3.43 -14.79 -1.30
C ARG A 160 2.77 -13.69 -0.47
N VAL A 161 3.20 -13.56 0.78
CA VAL A 161 2.78 -12.46 1.66
C VAL A 161 3.81 -11.33 1.57
N VAL A 162 3.39 -10.18 1.07
CA VAL A 162 4.23 -9.00 0.86
C VAL A 162 3.72 -7.86 1.73
N GLN A 163 4.62 -7.20 2.45
CA GLN A 163 4.30 -5.96 3.17
C GLN A 163 4.52 -4.77 2.24
N TYR A 164 3.59 -3.82 2.28
CA TYR A 164 3.66 -2.59 1.49
C TYR A 164 3.82 -2.84 -0.02
N PRO A 165 3.07 -3.78 -0.63
CA PRO A 165 3.15 -3.97 -2.07
C PRO A 165 2.63 -2.71 -2.79
N SER A 166 3.07 -2.50 -4.03
CA SER A 166 2.46 -1.47 -4.88
C SER A 166 1.36 -2.12 -5.70
N VAL A 167 0.12 -1.63 -5.54
CA VAL A 167 -1.04 -2.05 -6.32
C VAL A 167 -1.43 -0.91 -7.23
N TYR A 168 -1.59 -1.19 -8.51
CA TYR A 168 -1.86 -0.18 -9.53
C TYR A 168 -3.24 -0.41 -10.13
N GLU A 169 -3.90 0.67 -10.51
CA GLU A 169 -5.05 0.66 -11.38
C GLU A 169 -4.59 0.39 -12.82
N GLY A 170 -5.11 -0.67 -13.43
CA GLY A 170 -4.74 -1.13 -14.76
C GLY A 170 -5.26 -2.54 -15.02
N ASP A 171 -5.07 -3.08 -16.22
CA ASP A 171 -5.37 -4.48 -16.44
C ASP A 171 -4.28 -5.36 -15.78
N PRO A 172 -4.63 -6.37 -14.96
CA PRO A 172 -3.66 -7.32 -14.42
C PRO A 172 -2.71 -7.89 -15.48
N ALA A 173 -3.20 -8.11 -16.70
CA ALA A 173 -2.41 -8.62 -17.82
C ALA A 173 -1.29 -7.66 -18.26
N ASP A 174 -1.49 -6.35 -18.15
CA ASP A 174 -0.50 -5.33 -18.53
C ASP A 174 0.72 -5.37 -17.59
N PHE A 175 0.52 -5.75 -16.32
CA PHE A 175 1.61 -5.91 -15.35
C PHE A 175 2.41 -7.20 -15.59
N GLU A 176 1.76 -8.25 -16.06
CA GLU A 176 2.38 -9.54 -16.36
C GLU A 176 3.17 -9.52 -17.68
N SER A 177 2.70 -8.75 -18.66
CA SER A 177 3.40 -8.54 -19.93
C SER A 177 4.61 -7.60 -19.81
N GLY A 178 4.79 -6.94 -18.67
CA GLY A 178 5.84 -5.94 -18.45
C GLY A 178 5.58 -4.64 -19.18
N GLU A 179 4.34 -4.37 -19.60
CA GLU A 179 3.97 -3.09 -20.17
C GLU A 179 4.17 -1.95 -19.15
N THR A 180 4.54 -0.77 -19.66
CA THR A 180 4.92 0.35 -18.79
C THR A 180 3.66 0.93 -18.17
N ILE A 181 3.54 0.83 -16.85
CA ILE A 181 2.46 1.43 -16.06
C ILE A 181 2.32 2.91 -16.44
N PRO A 182 1.11 3.38 -16.79
CA PRO A 182 0.90 4.79 -17.13
C PRO A 182 1.39 5.72 -16.01
N ILE A 183 2.09 6.80 -16.39
CA ILE A 183 2.67 7.77 -15.44
C ILE A 183 1.58 8.40 -14.54
N ASN A 184 0.33 8.42 -15.01
CA ASN A 184 -0.85 8.92 -14.31
C ASN A 184 -1.77 7.82 -13.76
N ALA A 185 -1.33 6.56 -13.67
CA ALA A 185 -2.12 5.50 -13.06
C ALA A 185 -2.30 5.74 -11.56
N THR A 186 -3.48 5.39 -11.03
CA THR A 186 -3.64 5.33 -9.57
C THR A 186 -2.79 4.20 -9.02
N ARG A 187 -1.99 4.49 -8.00
CA ARG A 187 -1.16 3.54 -7.27
C ARG A 187 -1.52 3.61 -5.79
N ARG A 188 -1.78 2.48 -5.15
CA ARG A 188 -1.92 2.41 -3.68
C ARG A 188 -0.90 1.45 -3.07
N THR A 189 -0.58 1.67 -1.81
CA THR A 189 0.37 0.85 -1.04
C THR A 189 -0.32 0.28 0.20
N PRO A 190 -1.07 -0.83 0.11
CA PRO A 190 -1.73 -1.42 1.27
C PRO A 190 -0.71 -1.92 2.29
N ASP A 191 -1.15 -2.13 3.53
CA ASP A 191 -0.26 -2.58 4.60
C ASP A 191 0.26 -4.00 4.36
N VAL A 192 -0.62 -4.91 3.91
CA VAL A 192 -0.25 -6.28 3.53
C VAL A 192 -1.01 -6.71 2.27
N GLY A 193 -0.34 -7.43 1.37
CA GLY A 193 -0.98 -8.14 0.27
C GLY A 193 -0.55 -9.60 0.25
N VAL A 194 -1.48 -10.49 -0.08
CA VAL A 194 -1.17 -11.89 -0.43
C VAL A 194 -1.38 -12.05 -1.93
N PHE A 195 -0.33 -12.54 -2.59
CA PHE A 195 -0.31 -12.82 -4.02
C PHE A 195 -0.33 -14.32 -4.22
N TYR A 196 -0.96 -14.73 -5.31
CA TYR A 196 -0.95 -16.10 -5.78
C TYR A 196 -0.31 -16.13 -7.16
N LEU A 197 0.74 -16.93 -7.30
CA LEU A 197 1.62 -16.96 -8.47
C LEU A 197 1.42 -18.21 -9.33
N GLY A 198 0.40 -19.00 -9.03
CA GLY A 198 0.01 -20.15 -9.83
C GLY A 198 -0.95 -19.76 -10.96
N PRO A 199 -1.51 -20.75 -11.67
CA PRO A 199 -2.40 -20.52 -12.80
C PRO A 199 -3.62 -19.66 -12.43
N GLY A 200 -3.84 -18.57 -13.19
CA GLY A 200 -4.91 -17.60 -12.94
C GLY A 200 -4.64 -16.64 -11.78
N GLY A 201 -3.43 -16.66 -11.21
CA GLY A 201 -2.93 -15.67 -10.27
C GLY A 201 -2.20 -14.51 -10.96
N SER A 202 -1.85 -13.48 -10.20
CA SER A 202 -1.13 -12.31 -10.70
C SER A 202 -0.12 -11.78 -9.69
N MET A 203 1.03 -11.30 -10.19
CA MET A 203 2.00 -10.52 -9.39
C MET A 203 1.57 -9.05 -9.24
N GLY A 204 0.74 -8.54 -10.15
CA GLY A 204 0.31 -7.13 -10.16
C GLY A 204 -0.84 -6.85 -9.18
N VAL A 205 -1.65 -7.86 -8.90
CA VAL A 205 -2.88 -7.73 -8.10
C VAL A 205 -2.94 -8.80 -6.99
N PRO A 206 -3.03 -8.39 -5.71
CA PRO A 206 -3.15 -9.34 -4.60
C PRO A 206 -4.53 -10.00 -4.56
N ILE A 207 -4.58 -11.28 -4.19
CA ILE A 207 -5.83 -12.04 -3.95
C ILE A 207 -6.47 -11.69 -2.60
N LEU A 208 -5.66 -11.26 -1.63
CA LEU A 208 -6.06 -10.76 -0.31
C LEU A 208 -5.33 -9.45 -0.02
N VAL A 209 -6.06 -8.42 0.40
CA VAL A 209 -5.49 -7.15 0.87
C VAL A 209 -5.78 -6.97 2.35
N VAL A 210 -4.82 -6.45 3.12
CA VAL A 210 -5.06 -5.96 4.47
C VAL A 210 -4.66 -4.49 4.57
N GLU A 211 -5.54 -3.68 5.13
CA GLU A 211 -5.35 -2.25 5.40
C GLU A 211 -5.58 -1.95 6.87
N VAL A 212 -4.65 -1.22 7.49
CA VAL A 212 -4.70 -0.77 8.88
C VAL A 212 -4.86 0.75 8.89
N GLY A 213 -5.93 1.26 9.51
CA GLY A 213 -6.23 2.69 9.54
C GLY A 213 -6.45 3.22 10.95
N THR A 214 -5.79 4.33 11.27
CA THR A 214 -6.09 5.18 12.44
C THR A 214 -6.70 6.50 11.98
N GLY A 215 -7.36 7.22 12.89
CA GLY A 215 -7.82 8.59 12.64
C GLY A 215 -8.66 8.74 11.36
N ASP A 216 -8.25 9.66 10.49
CA ASP A 216 -8.85 9.91 9.18
C ASP A 216 -8.74 8.71 8.22
N LYS A 217 -7.65 7.92 8.25
CA LYS A 217 -7.55 6.69 7.45
C LYS A 217 -8.60 5.65 7.86
N ALA A 218 -8.92 5.54 9.15
CA ALA A 218 -9.94 4.60 9.62
C ALA A 218 -11.30 4.84 8.97
N ALA A 219 -11.66 6.11 8.74
CA ALA A 219 -12.89 6.49 8.04
C ALA A 219 -12.85 6.19 6.53
N GLU A 220 -11.67 6.06 5.93
CA GLU A 220 -11.49 5.75 4.50
C GLU A 220 -11.42 4.25 4.19
N LEU A 221 -11.29 3.38 5.20
CA LEU A 221 -11.04 1.95 5.00
C LEU A 221 -12.09 1.24 4.13
N GLU A 222 -13.36 1.61 4.25
CA GLU A 222 -14.42 1.04 3.40
C GLU A 222 -14.25 1.47 1.93
N ASN A 223 -13.93 2.74 1.68
CA ASN A 223 -13.70 3.25 0.33
C ASN A 223 -12.43 2.64 -0.29
N LEU A 224 -11.39 2.42 0.52
CA LEU A 224 -10.20 1.68 0.11
C LEU A 224 -10.54 0.24 -0.26
N ALA A 225 -11.35 -0.44 0.55
CA ALA A 225 -11.76 -1.80 0.27
C ALA A 225 -12.53 -1.89 -1.06
N LYS A 226 -13.54 -1.02 -1.27
CA LYS A 226 -14.28 -0.96 -2.55
C LYS A 226 -13.34 -0.78 -3.74
N TRP A 227 -12.40 0.17 -3.65
CA TRP A 227 -11.43 0.41 -4.72
C TRP A 227 -10.60 -0.82 -5.06
N TYR A 228 -10.06 -1.54 -4.06
CA TYR A 228 -9.28 -2.76 -4.29
C TYR A 228 -10.12 -3.89 -4.89
N LEU A 229 -11.39 -4.03 -4.51
CA LEU A 229 -12.28 -5.01 -5.14
C LEU A 229 -12.56 -4.66 -6.61
N ASP A 230 -12.82 -3.38 -6.90
CA ASP A 230 -13.12 -2.89 -8.24
C ASP A 230 -11.92 -3.06 -9.19
N ILE A 231 -10.74 -2.57 -8.79
CA ILE A 231 -9.53 -2.68 -9.63
C ILE A 231 -8.99 -4.10 -9.70
N GLY A 232 -9.30 -4.93 -8.71
CA GLY A 232 -8.91 -6.33 -8.69
C GLY A 232 -9.58 -7.15 -9.79
N LYS A 233 -10.67 -6.66 -10.42
CA LYS A 233 -11.44 -7.32 -11.49
C LYS A 233 -11.71 -8.81 -11.21
N GLY A 234 -11.99 -9.14 -9.95
CA GLY A 234 -12.24 -10.52 -9.52
C GLY A 234 -10.99 -11.36 -9.22
N VAL A 235 -9.77 -10.83 -9.30
CA VAL A 235 -8.55 -11.44 -8.73
C VAL A 235 -8.49 -11.17 -7.23
N THR A 236 -8.61 -9.90 -6.81
CA THR A 236 -8.77 -9.57 -5.39
C THR A 236 -10.13 -10.06 -4.90
N LYS A 237 -10.13 -11.02 -3.98
CA LYS A 237 -11.37 -11.65 -3.48
C LYS A 237 -11.77 -11.20 -2.09
N VAL A 238 -10.77 -10.98 -1.24
CA VAL A 238 -10.98 -10.66 0.18
C VAL A 238 -10.15 -9.44 0.55
N ILE A 239 -10.74 -8.59 1.37
CA ILE A 239 -10.07 -7.45 1.98
C ILE A 239 -10.38 -7.44 3.46
N ILE A 240 -9.34 -7.25 4.26
CA ILE A 240 -9.46 -7.10 5.70
C ILE A 240 -9.09 -5.68 6.04
N ALA A 241 -10.02 -4.95 6.64
CA ALA A 241 -9.79 -3.60 7.11
C ALA A 241 -9.72 -3.61 8.64
N VAL A 242 -8.66 -3.02 9.19
CA VAL A 242 -8.40 -2.95 10.63
C VAL A 242 -8.43 -1.48 11.04
N ALA A 243 -9.54 -1.06 11.66
CA ALA A 243 -9.70 0.29 12.17
C ALA A 243 -9.21 0.37 13.62
N VAL A 244 -8.30 1.29 13.91
CA VAL A 244 -7.73 1.52 15.24
C VAL A 244 -8.20 2.88 15.73
N SER A 245 -8.92 2.86 16.85
CA SER A 245 -9.43 4.02 17.57
C SER A 245 -9.20 3.80 19.08
N ASP A 246 -10.18 4.11 19.94
CA ASP A 246 -10.18 3.65 21.34
C ASP A 246 -10.29 2.11 21.43
N GLN A 247 -10.84 1.49 20.39
CA GLN A 247 -10.91 0.04 20.20
C GLN A 247 -10.36 -0.33 18.82
N ILE A 248 -9.91 -1.57 18.65
CA ILE A 248 -9.53 -2.12 17.36
C ILE A 248 -10.73 -2.89 16.80
N ARG A 249 -11.14 -2.56 15.57
CA ARG A 249 -12.21 -3.26 14.85
C ARG A 249 -11.64 -3.89 13.58
N MET A 250 -12.06 -5.12 13.29
CA MET A 250 -11.72 -5.80 12.04
C MET A 250 -12.97 -6.04 11.21
N MET A 251 -12.89 -5.69 9.94
CA MET A 251 -13.97 -5.85 8.96
C MET A 251 -13.47 -6.69 7.81
N ARG A 252 -14.32 -7.60 7.33
CA ARG A 252 -14.07 -8.41 6.13
C ARG A 252 -14.95 -7.95 4.99
N TYR A 253 -14.35 -7.60 3.86
CA TYR A 253 -15.05 -7.37 2.61
C TYR A 253 -14.73 -8.52 1.65
N LYS A 254 -15.74 -9.09 1.02
CA LYS A 254 -15.57 -10.18 0.05
C LYS A 254 -16.51 -10.01 -1.15
N VAL A 255 -16.08 -10.49 -2.31
CA VAL A 255 -16.91 -10.54 -3.53
C VAL A 255 -17.83 -11.76 -3.46
N HIS A 256 -19.15 -11.57 -3.59
CA HIS A 256 -20.09 -12.67 -3.83
C HIS A 256 -20.21 -12.97 -5.33
N SER A 257 -20.38 -14.24 -5.68
CA SER A 257 -20.27 -14.81 -7.04
C SER A 257 -20.99 -14.06 -8.16
N GLY A 258 -20.29 -13.86 -9.28
CA GLY A 258 -20.86 -13.70 -10.63
C GLY A 258 -21.13 -12.25 -11.09
N ASP A 259 -20.20 -11.68 -11.86
CA ASP A 259 -20.34 -10.48 -12.72
C ASP A 259 -20.93 -9.18 -12.14
N ARG A 260 -21.11 -9.09 -10.82
CA ARG A 260 -21.39 -7.83 -10.15
C ARG A 260 -20.53 -7.69 -8.91
N THR A 261 -19.78 -6.59 -8.85
CA THR A 261 -18.95 -6.16 -7.72
C THR A 261 -19.85 -5.77 -6.53
N GLU A 262 -20.52 -6.75 -5.94
CA GLU A 262 -21.23 -6.57 -4.66
C GLU A 262 -20.33 -7.11 -3.56
N GLY A 263 -19.57 -6.20 -2.95
CA GLY A 263 -18.81 -6.47 -1.74
C GLY A 263 -19.76 -6.56 -0.55
N SER A 264 -19.78 -7.70 0.16
CA SER A 264 -20.48 -7.80 1.44
C SER A 264 -19.50 -7.54 2.59
N ALA A 265 -19.88 -6.70 3.55
CA ALA A 265 -19.11 -6.50 4.78
C ALA A 265 -19.61 -7.42 5.89
N GLU A 266 -18.72 -8.20 6.49
CA GLU A 266 -18.95 -8.86 7.77
C GLU A 266 -18.13 -8.14 8.84
N ILE A 267 -18.80 -7.66 9.89
CA ILE A 267 -18.18 -6.91 10.98
C ILE A 267 -17.90 -7.88 12.13
N GLY A 268 -16.62 -8.02 12.50
CA GLY A 268 -16.24 -8.56 13.80
C GLY A 268 -16.12 -7.41 14.79
N ASP A 269 -17.10 -7.25 15.69
CA ASP A 269 -17.06 -6.25 16.75
C ASP A 269 -16.69 -6.94 18.07
N GLU A 270 -15.62 -6.51 18.74
CA GLU A 270 -15.30 -6.96 20.08
C GLU A 270 -15.20 -5.80 21.05
N THR A 271 -16.31 -5.53 21.72
CA THR A 271 -16.33 -4.84 23.00
C THR A 271 -15.96 -5.84 24.11
N ASN A 272 -14.67 -5.96 24.39
CA ASN A 272 -14.03 -6.77 25.45
C ASN A 272 -13.92 -8.29 25.22
N VAL A 273 -12.69 -8.78 25.45
CA VAL A 273 -12.19 -10.18 25.56
C VAL A 273 -11.66 -10.82 24.26
N VAL A 274 -10.37 -10.63 23.94
CA VAL A 274 -9.33 -11.57 23.42
C VAL A 274 -9.76 -12.74 22.47
N ARG A 275 -10.93 -12.72 21.83
CA ARG A 275 -11.49 -13.83 21.04
C ARG A 275 -11.92 -13.41 19.64
N GLY A 276 -11.62 -12.17 19.26
CA GLY A 276 -12.12 -11.55 18.05
C GLY A 276 -11.14 -11.69 16.92
N GLY A 277 -11.68 -11.66 15.73
CA GLY A 277 -10.91 -11.78 14.52
C GLY A 277 -11.79 -11.91 13.30
N VAL A 278 -11.13 -12.04 12.16
CA VAL A 278 -11.79 -12.32 10.89
C VAL A 278 -11.28 -13.66 10.38
N GLY A 279 -12.21 -14.59 10.20
CA GLY A 279 -11.97 -15.88 9.55
C GLY A 279 -12.36 -15.85 8.08
N PHE A 280 -11.70 -16.65 7.26
CA PHE A 280 -12.13 -16.98 5.90
C PHE A 280 -11.58 -18.35 5.51
N GLN A 281 -12.25 -19.03 4.58
CA GLN A 281 -11.75 -20.29 4.06
C GLN A 281 -10.81 -20.02 2.89
N LEU A 282 -9.82 -20.88 2.71
CA LEU A 282 -8.82 -20.72 1.64
C LEU A 282 -9.49 -20.64 0.25
N LYS A 283 -10.58 -21.39 0.02
CA LYS A 283 -11.38 -21.31 -1.19
C LYS A 283 -11.96 -19.91 -1.48
N ASP A 284 -12.18 -19.10 -0.45
CA ASP A 284 -12.74 -17.75 -0.60
C ASP A 284 -11.76 -16.81 -1.32
N LEU A 285 -10.48 -17.18 -1.38
CA LEU A 285 -9.44 -16.41 -2.07
C LEU A 285 -9.29 -16.72 -3.56
N PHE A 286 -9.89 -17.82 -4.04
CA PHE A 286 -9.59 -18.36 -5.37
C PHE A 286 -10.77 -18.22 -6.33
N SER A 287 -10.44 -18.17 -7.63
CA SER A 287 -11.46 -18.18 -8.68
C SER A 287 -12.07 -19.57 -8.84
N GLU A 288 -13.29 -19.64 -9.39
CA GLU A 288 -13.98 -20.91 -9.68
C GLU A 288 -13.14 -21.89 -10.51
N GLY A 289 -12.32 -21.39 -11.44
CA GLY A 289 -11.41 -22.22 -12.24
C GLY A 289 -10.37 -22.92 -11.37
N VAL A 290 -9.74 -22.19 -10.45
CA VAL A 290 -8.78 -22.75 -9.49
C VAL A 290 -9.47 -23.72 -8.52
N LEU A 291 -10.69 -23.39 -8.06
CA LEU A 291 -11.46 -24.28 -7.18
C LEU A 291 -11.84 -25.59 -7.85
N ARG A 292 -12.31 -25.55 -9.10
CA ARG A 292 -12.63 -26.75 -9.89
C ARG A 292 -11.40 -27.61 -10.14
N ALA A 293 -10.27 -27.00 -10.44
CA ALA A 293 -8.99 -27.70 -10.60
C ALA A 293 -8.55 -28.35 -9.27
N ALA A 294 -8.69 -27.64 -8.15
CA ALA A 294 -8.38 -28.19 -6.84
C ALA A 294 -9.30 -29.37 -6.48
N GLN A 295 -10.59 -29.29 -6.81
CA GLN A 295 -11.57 -30.35 -6.58
C GLN A 295 -11.27 -31.59 -7.42
N SER A 296 -10.96 -31.45 -8.70
CA SER A 296 -10.66 -32.59 -9.59
C SER A 296 -9.40 -33.36 -9.17
N LEU A 297 -8.51 -32.70 -8.42
CA LEU A 297 -7.28 -33.27 -7.89
C LEU A 297 -7.40 -33.74 -6.42
N GLY A 298 -8.58 -33.63 -5.81
CA GLY A 298 -8.83 -34.09 -4.44
C GLY A 298 -8.36 -33.15 -3.32
N TYR A 299 -8.07 -31.88 -3.61
CA TYR A 299 -7.59 -30.89 -2.62
C TYR A 299 -8.69 -30.12 -1.89
N THR A 300 -9.93 -30.61 -1.93
CA THR A 300 -11.09 -29.96 -1.29
C THR A 300 -10.86 -29.70 0.20
N GLN A 301 -10.11 -30.56 0.89
CA GLN A 301 -9.80 -30.39 2.31
C GLN A 301 -8.85 -29.20 2.55
N ILE A 302 -7.82 -29.03 1.71
CA ILE A 302 -6.90 -27.87 1.78
C ILE A 302 -7.67 -26.58 1.50
N MET A 303 -8.55 -26.60 0.48
CA MET A 303 -9.38 -25.45 0.13
C MET A 303 -10.42 -25.10 1.21
N SER A 304 -10.75 -26.05 2.09
CA SER A 304 -11.65 -25.84 3.23
C SER A 304 -10.92 -25.40 4.51
N MET A 305 -9.58 -25.31 4.48
CA MET A 305 -8.81 -24.81 5.63
C MET A 305 -9.23 -23.37 5.95
N GLU A 306 -9.53 -23.14 7.22
CA GLU A 306 -9.86 -21.83 7.73
C GLU A 306 -8.58 -21.07 8.08
N TRP A 307 -8.44 -19.87 7.53
CA TRP A 307 -7.46 -18.88 7.96
C TRP A 307 -8.16 -17.88 8.86
N LYS A 308 -7.60 -17.64 10.04
CA LYS A 308 -8.12 -16.66 10.98
C LYS A 308 -7.06 -15.62 11.29
N ILE A 309 -7.42 -14.35 11.20
CA ILE A 309 -6.61 -13.26 11.73
C ILE A 309 -7.24 -12.86 13.06
N GLU A 310 -6.76 -13.46 14.14
CA GLU A 310 -7.31 -13.23 15.49
C GLU A 310 -6.46 -12.21 16.26
N PHE A 311 -7.13 -11.40 17.10
CA PHE A 311 -6.46 -10.47 18.01
C PHE A 311 -5.48 -11.19 18.93
N ARG A 312 -5.80 -12.42 19.33
CA ARG A 312 -4.91 -13.23 20.15
C ARG A 312 -3.60 -13.56 19.43
N GLU A 313 -3.67 -14.04 18.18
CA GLU A 313 -2.48 -14.37 17.39
C GLU A 313 -1.63 -13.11 17.13
N ILE A 314 -2.29 -11.97 16.83
CA ILE A 314 -1.61 -10.67 16.69
C ILE A 314 -0.93 -10.26 17.99
N ALA A 315 -1.64 -10.35 19.13
CA ALA A 315 -1.11 -9.95 20.43
C ALA A 315 0.06 -10.84 20.89
N GLU A 316 0.03 -12.14 20.56
CA GLU A 316 1.15 -13.05 20.80
C GLU A 316 2.38 -12.63 19.98
N VAL A 317 2.19 -12.25 18.71
CA VAL A 317 3.29 -11.75 17.86
C VAL A 317 3.83 -10.40 18.32
N LEU A 318 2.99 -9.50 18.82
CA LEU A 318 3.41 -8.18 19.33
C LEU A 318 4.20 -8.24 20.64
N LYS A 319 4.14 -9.36 21.37
CA LYS A 319 4.89 -9.58 22.62
C LYS A 319 6.29 -10.17 22.40
N MET A 320 6.57 -10.68 21.20
CA MET A 320 7.85 -11.28 20.80
C MET A 320 8.79 -10.25 20.21
#